data_AF-A0A067G3K7-F1
#
_entry.id   AF-A0A067G3K7-F1
#
_cell.length_a   1.000
_cell.length_b   1.000
_cell.length_c   1.000
_cell.angle_alpha   90.00
_cell.angle_beta   90.00
_cell.angle_gamma   90.00
#
_symmetry.space_group_name_H-M   'P 1'
#
loop_
_entity.id
_entity.type
_entity.pdbx_description
1 polymer ?
#
loop_
_entity_poly.entity_id
_entity_poly.type
_entity_poly.pdbx_seq_one_letter_code
_entity_poly.pdbx_strand_id
1 'polypeptide(L)'
;MEQEADSAYKLLLSCPHGFSPSEVSVVFDESYDRVPHPDNNLENSISEIWDSRVQINKSLFNGQKFRYGGHIMRGEGGSSVESHVCLHLGLTDY
;
A
#
# COMPACT_ATOMS: atom_id res chain seq x y z
N MET A 1 18.41 18.21 -21.21
CA MET A 1 17.40 17.16 -21.00
C MET A 1 18.03 16.21 -20.00
N GLU A 2 17.78 16.43 -18.71
CA GLU A 2 18.36 15.63 -17.64
C GLU A 2 17.77 14.22 -17.70
N GLN A 3 18.63 13.23 -17.85
CA GLN A 3 18.26 11.82 -17.67
C GLN A 3 18.04 11.61 -16.17
N GLU A 4 16.79 11.42 -15.75
CA GLU A 4 16.52 10.84 -14.44
C GLU A 4 17.16 9.46 -14.38
N ALA A 5 18.04 9.24 -13.40
CA ALA A 5 18.62 7.94 -13.14
C ALA A 5 17.50 6.95 -12.76
N ASP A 6 17.49 5.77 -13.37
CA ASP A 6 16.51 4.73 -13.12
C ASP A 6 16.70 4.16 -11.70
N SER A 7 15.90 4.65 -10.74
CA SER A 7 15.97 4.27 -9.34
C SER A 7 15.06 3.06 -9.07
N ALA A 8 15.59 2.04 -8.40
CA ALA A 8 14.82 0.86 -7.98
C ALA A 8 13.72 1.18 -6.93
N TYR A 9 13.67 2.42 -6.43
CA TYR A 9 12.68 2.86 -5.46
C TYR A 9 12.25 4.30 -5.70
N LYS A 10 11.03 4.62 -5.25
CA LYS A 10 10.48 5.98 -5.16
C LYS A 10 10.11 6.26 -3.71
N LEU A 11 10.56 7.39 -3.17
CA LEU A 11 10.12 7.86 -1.86
C LEU A 11 8.69 8.39 -1.95
N LEU A 12 7.75 7.77 -1.24
CA LEU A 12 6.33 8.18 -1.24
C LEU A 12 5.99 9.19 -0.15
N LEU A 13 6.67 9.12 0.99
CA LEU A 13 6.46 9.98 2.14
C LEU A 13 7.81 10.22 2.85
N SER A 14 8.10 11.48 3.17
CA SER A 14 9.28 11.88 3.94
C SER A 14 8.86 12.42 5.30
N CYS A 15 9.41 11.86 6.38
CA CYS A 15 9.10 12.25 7.76
C CYS A 15 10.38 12.67 8.49
N PRO A 16 11.01 13.80 8.13
CA PRO A 16 12.34 14.16 8.63
C PRO A 16 12.41 14.35 10.16
N HIS A 17 11.28 14.70 10.78
CA HIS A 17 11.18 14.88 12.23
C HIS A 17 10.42 13.74 12.94
N GLY A 18 9.93 12.75 12.18
CA GLY A 18 9.07 11.68 12.69
C GLY A 18 7.67 12.15 13.11
N PHE A 19 6.84 11.20 13.52
CA PHE A 19 5.52 11.42 14.10
C PHE A 19 5.39 10.60 15.38
N SER A 20 4.77 11.19 16.40
CA SER A 20 4.27 10.46 17.57
C SER A 20 3.06 9.60 17.18
N PRO A 21 2.71 8.57 17.98
CA PRO A 21 1.55 7.73 17.69
C PRO A 21 0.22 8.51 17.59
N SER A 22 0.08 9.63 18.33
CA SER A 22 -1.10 10.50 18.26
C SER A 22 -1.16 11.36 16.99
N GLU A 23 -0.03 11.53 16.30
CA GLU A 23 0.06 12.29 15.05
C GLU A 23 -0.19 11.41 13.82
N VAL A 24 -0.31 10.09 14.01
CA VAL A 24 -0.60 9.12 12.96
C VAL A 24 -2.01 8.60 13.11
N SER A 25 -2.79 8.72 12.06
CA SER A 25 -4.14 8.17 11.96
C SER A 25 -4.25 7.22 10.78
N VAL A 26 -5.25 6.33 10.82
CA VAL A 26 -5.51 5.36 9.77
C VAL A 26 -6.99 5.42 9.40
N VAL A 27 -7.28 5.52 8.10
CA VAL A 27 -8.57 5.14 7.55
C VAL A 27 -8.41 3.75 6.94
N PHE A 28 -9.12 2.79 7.50
CA PHE A 28 -9.10 1.40 7.03
C PHE A 28 -10.47 1.07 6.43
N ASP A 29 -10.51 0.96 5.10
CA ASP A 29 -11.76 0.92 4.34
C ASP A 29 -11.58 0.15 3.02
N GLU A 30 -12.63 -0.56 2.57
CA GLU A 30 -12.63 -1.37 1.35
C GLU A 30 -12.46 -0.54 0.07
N SER A 31 -12.73 0.77 0.10
CA SER A 31 -12.44 1.67 -1.02
C SER A 31 -10.94 1.78 -1.32
N TYR A 32 -10.08 1.36 -0.39
CA TYR A 32 -8.63 1.26 -0.56
C TYR A 32 -8.14 -0.16 -0.87
N ASP A 33 -9.05 -1.12 -1.10
CA ASP A 33 -8.71 -2.46 -1.56
C ASP A 33 -8.23 -2.42 -3.03
N ARG A 34 -7.79 -3.58 -3.52
CA ARG A 34 -7.45 -3.72 -4.94
C ARG A 34 -8.73 -3.67 -5.77
N VAL A 35 -8.71 -2.86 -6.84
CA VAL A 35 -9.76 -2.90 -7.87
C VAL A 35 -9.55 -4.15 -8.73
N PRO A 36 -10.58 -4.99 -8.96
CA PRO A 36 -10.48 -6.15 -9.86
C PRO A 36 -9.99 -5.75 -11.25
N HIS A 37 -9.19 -6.62 -11.86
CA HIS A 37 -8.74 -6.39 -13.22
C HIS A 37 -9.94 -6.45 -14.19
N PRO A 38 -10.07 -5.52 -15.16
CA PRO A 38 -11.23 -5.47 -16.05
C PRO A 38 -11.31 -6.65 -17.02
N ASP A 39 -10.17 -7.26 -17.34
CA ASP A 39 -10.10 -8.55 -18.05
C ASP A 39 -10.19 -9.70 -17.04
N ASN A 40 -11.30 -10.45 -17.10
CA ASN A 40 -11.58 -11.59 -16.23
C ASN A 40 -10.52 -12.70 -16.34
N ASN A 41 -9.87 -12.89 -17.50
CA ASN A 41 -8.85 -13.92 -17.64
C ASN A 41 -7.61 -13.56 -16.80
N LEU A 42 -7.21 -12.28 -16.81
CA LEU A 42 -6.11 -11.80 -15.99
C LEU A 42 -6.45 -11.82 -14.50
N GLU A 43 -7.69 -11.48 -14.14
CA GLU A 43 -8.17 -11.60 -12.75
C GLU A 43 -8.12 -13.06 -12.26
N ASN A 44 -8.66 -13.99 -13.05
CA ASN A 44 -8.70 -15.41 -12.70
C ASN A 44 -7.29 -16.03 -12.60
N SER A 45 -6.32 -15.51 -13.36
CA SER A 45 -4.95 -16.00 -13.34
C SER A 45 -4.30 -15.95 -11.96
N ILE A 46 -4.74 -15.05 -11.07
CA ILE A 46 -4.24 -14.98 -9.68
C ILE A 46 -4.50 -16.30 -8.95
N SER A 47 -5.73 -16.83 -9.06
CA SER A 47 -6.11 -18.09 -8.42
C SER A 47 -5.38 -19.28 -9.06
N GLU A 48 -5.25 -19.29 -10.39
CA GLU A 48 -4.55 -20.35 -11.11
C GLU A 48 -3.07 -20.45 -10.73
N ILE A 49 -2.40 -19.30 -10.59
CA ILE A 49 -1.01 -19.22 -10.14
C ILE A 49 -0.88 -19.73 -8.69
N TRP A 50 -1.80 -19.31 -7.81
CA TRP A 50 -1.82 -19.76 -6.42
C TRP A 50 -2.00 -21.28 -6.32
N ASP A 51 -3.00 -21.84 -7.02
CA ASP A 51 -3.29 -23.27 -7.01
C ASP A 51 -2.08 -24.08 -7.49
N SER A 52 -1.45 -23.66 -8.59
CA SER A 52 -0.22 -24.27 -9.09
C SER A 52 0.91 -24.24 -8.06
N ARG A 53 1.07 -23.11 -7.36
CA ARG A 53 2.13 -22.93 -6.35
C ARG A 53 1.92 -23.83 -5.13
N VAL A 54 0.70 -23.96 -4.63
CA VAL A 54 0.35 -24.82 -3.50
C VAL A 54 0.47 -26.31 -3.86
N GLN A 55 0.26 -26.70 -5.12
CA GLN A 55 0.55 -28.07 -5.56
C GLN A 55 2.03 -28.42 -5.41
N ILE A 56 2.93 -27.47 -5.71
CA ILE A 56 4.38 -27.65 -5.61
C ILE A 56 4.85 -27.58 -4.15
N ASN A 57 4.34 -26.63 -3.37
CA ASN A 57 4.71 -26.44 -1.97
C ASN A 57 3.50 -26.52 -1.05
N LYS A 58 3.27 -27.71 -0.48
CA LYS A 58 2.11 -28.02 0.36
C LYS A 58 2.12 -27.34 1.73
N SER A 59 3.26 -26.80 2.18
CA SER A 59 3.33 -26.04 3.43
C SER A 59 3.02 -24.55 3.25
N LEU A 60 2.84 -24.09 2.00
CA LEU A 60 2.45 -22.72 1.72
C LEU A 60 1.03 -22.46 2.23
N PHE A 61 0.82 -21.30 2.85
CA PHE A 61 -0.49 -20.85 3.32
C PHE A 61 -0.67 -19.38 2.99
N ASN A 62 -1.92 -18.98 2.73
CA ASN A 62 -2.26 -17.59 2.50
C ASN A 62 -2.40 -16.85 3.85
N GLY A 63 -2.20 -15.54 3.88
CA GLY A 63 -2.44 -14.70 5.04
C GLY A 63 -2.77 -13.27 4.63
N GLN A 64 -3.77 -12.70 5.30
CA GLN A 64 -4.20 -11.31 5.06
C GLN A 64 -3.07 -10.31 5.36
N LYS A 65 -3.07 -9.22 4.60
CA LYS A 65 -2.13 -8.10 4.66
C LYS A 65 -2.89 -6.78 4.52
N PHE A 66 -2.29 -5.72 5.05
CA PHE A 66 -2.75 -4.36 4.77
C PHE A 66 -2.24 -3.92 3.41
N ARG A 67 -3.13 -3.37 2.59
CA ARG A 67 -2.80 -2.73 1.32
C ARG A 67 -2.61 -1.23 1.54
N TYR A 68 -1.50 -0.67 1.08
CA TYR A 68 -1.29 0.78 1.09
C TYR A 68 -2.11 1.44 -0.03
N GLY A 69 -3.16 2.18 0.33
CA GLY A 69 -4.01 2.93 -0.58
C GLY A 69 -3.58 4.38 -0.81
N GLY A 70 -2.70 4.91 0.04
CA GLY A 70 -2.19 6.28 -0.03
C GLY A 70 -2.08 6.93 1.34
N HIS A 71 -1.87 8.24 1.37
CA HIS A 71 -1.85 9.02 2.60
C HIS A 71 -2.24 10.48 2.35
N ILE A 72 -2.60 11.19 3.42
CA ILE A 72 -2.80 12.64 3.43
C ILE A 72 -1.91 13.22 4.52
N MET A 73 -1.14 14.25 4.17
CA MET A 73 -0.35 15.06 5.10
C MET A 73 -1.13 16.33 5.45
N ARG A 74 -1.29 16.62 6.73
CA ARG A 74 -1.84 17.90 7.23
C ARG A 74 -0.71 18.68 7.90
N GLY A 75 -0.63 19.98 7.60
CA GLY A 75 0.34 20.90 8.23
C GLY A 75 1.50 21.36 7.35
N GLU A 76 1.56 20.97 6.07
CA GLU A 76 2.53 21.52 5.11
C GLU A 76 2.15 22.95 4.70
N GLY A 77 2.37 23.92 5.59
CA GLY A 77 1.92 25.29 5.37
C GLY A 77 2.27 26.27 6.48
N GLY A 78 3.54 26.34 6.88
CA GLY A 78 4.15 27.57 7.41
C GLY A 78 3.56 28.20 8.69
N SER A 79 2.78 27.48 9.49
CA SER A 79 2.37 27.94 10.82
C SER A 79 2.28 26.74 11.77
N SER A 80 2.37 27.00 13.07
CA SER A 80 2.61 26.09 14.19
C SER A 80 1.53 25.01 14.45
N VAL A 81 0.95 24.45 13.40
CA VAL A 81 -0.02 23.36 13.47
C VAL A 81 0.78 22.05 13.49
N GLU A 82 0.55 21.22 14.50
CA GLU A 82 1.13 19.87 14.62
C GLU A 82 0.96 19.13 13.28
N SER A 83 2.05 18.56 12.77
CA SER A 83 2.01 17.83 11.50
C SER A 83 1.34 16.48 11.77
N HIS A 84 0.29 16.16 11.02
CA HIS A 84 -0.42 14.89 11.14
C HIS A 84 -0.37 14.12 9.82
N VAL A 85 -0.21 12.80 9.90
CA VAL A 85 -0.34 11.91 8.75
C VAL A 85 -1.54 10.99 8.92
N CYS A 86 -2.34 10.88 7.87
CA CYS A 86 -3.43 9.92 7.77
C CYS A 86 -3.08 8.90 6.70
N LEU A 87 -2.91 7.64 7.08
CA LEU A 87 -2.68 6.53 6.16
C LEU A 87 -4.03 5.97 5.70
N HIS A 88 -4.14 5.69 4.41
CA HIS A 88 -5.29 4.99 3.85
C HIS A 88 -4.90 3.56 3.58
N LEU A 89 -5.57 2.62 4.25
CA LEU A 89 -5.28 1.20 4.17
C LEU A 89 -6.51 0.43 3.69
N GLY A 90 -6.28 -0.56 2.84
CA GLY A 90 -7.24 -1.60 2.50
C GLY A 90 -6.73 -2.98 2.93
N LEU A 91 -7.37 -4.03 2.44
CA LEU A 91 -6.96 -5.43 2.58
C LEU A 91 -6.42 -6.00 1.26
N THR A 92 -5.48 -6.93 1.42
CA THR A 92 -4.96 -7.79 0.36
C THR A 92 -4.44 -9.07 1.01
N ASP A 93 -3.90 -9.99 0.24
CA ASP A 93 -3.33 -11.23 0.73
C ASP A 93 -1.99 -11.56 0.02
N TYR A 94 -1.40 -12.71 0.36
CA TYR A 94 -0.06 -13.15 -0.10
C TYR A 94 -0.17 -14.05 -1.32
#